data_AF-A0A7H0YCQ0-F1
#
_entry.id   AF-A0A7H0YCQ0-F1
#
_cell.length_a   1.000
_cell.length_b   1.000
_cell.length_c   1.000
_cell.angle_alpha   90.00
_cell.angle_beta   90.00
_cell.angle_gamma   90.00
#
_symmetry.space_group_name_H-M   'P 1'
#
loop_
_entity.id
_entity.type
_entity.pdbx_description
1 polymer ?
#
loop_
_entity_poly.entity_id
_entity_poly.type
_entity_poly.pdbx_seq_one_letter_code
_entity_poly.pdbx_strand_id
1 'polypeptide(L)'
;MPEPRQPYSFVVSREDWSLHRKGYQDQQRHQQKVKDVIKQNLPDLITEENIIMSDGQQIIKVPIRSLDEYRFIYNYQKQKHVGQGDGDSQVGDVIGRDPASQKPGKGEKAGDQPGHDIMETEVSIEELEDMLFEEMELPNLQQKDKDQIEVESIVFNDIRKKGMQANIDKKRTILENLRRNAREGKPGIHHISPDDLRYKTWEEKTIPQSNAVIIAMMDTSGSMGSFEKYCARSFFFWMTRFLRRQYEKVEIVFLAHHTEAKEVTEEEFFTRGESGGTICSSAYLKALEIIDKRYPPSSYNIYPFHFSDGDNLTSDNERCVKLIEELIKRSNMFGYGEVNQYNRSSTLMSAYKNIKKDQFMYYVIKEKGEVYQALRTFFRKQEGGSVG
;
A
#
# COMPACT_ATOMS: atom_id res chain seq x y z
N MET A 1 21.09 35.34 65.05
CA MET A 1 20.47 35.90 63.84
C MET A 1 20.99 35.11 62.65
N PRO A 2 20.15 34.58 61.76
CA PRO A 2 20.63 33.83 60.59
C PRO A 2 20.94 34.79 59.44
N GLU A 3 22.06 34.56 58.76
CA GLU A 3 22.50 35.36 57.60
C GLU A 3 21.50 35.28 56.42
N PRO A 4 21.36 36.35 55.62
CA PRO A 4 20.48 36.35 54.46
C PRO A 4 21.05 35.44 53.35
N ARG A 5 20.25 34.45 52.93
CA ARG A 5 20.55 33.57 51.80
C ARG A 5 20.74 34.39 50.52
N GLN A 6 21.91 34.27 49.90
CA GLN A 6 22.20 34.87 48.60
C GLN A 6 21.23 34.34 47.52
N PRO A 7 20.75 35.18 46.58
CA PRO A 7 19.93 34.73 45.49
C PRO A 7 20.78 33.89 44.53
N TYR A 8 20.45 32.61 44.38
CA TYR A 8 21.03 31.75 43.35
C TYR A 8 20.77 32.36 41.97
N SER A 9 21.81 32.79 41.26
CA SER A 9 21.70 33.17 39.86
C SER A 9 21.68 31.90 39.01
N PHE A 10 20.48 31.49 38.60
CA PHE A 10 20.33 30.42 37.62
C PHE A 10 20.68 30.98 36.24
N VAL A 11 21.79 30.53 35.66
CA VAL A 11 22.06 30.72 34.24
C VAL A 11 21.30 29.62 33.50
N VAL A 12 20.16 29.97 32.92
CA VAL A 12 19.44 29.08 32.00
C VAL A 12 20.13 29.20 30.64
N SER A 13 21.06 28.30 30.34
CA SER A 13 21.56 28.16 28.97
C SER A 13 20.45 27.53 28.13
N ARG A 14 19.93 28.29 27.15
CA ARG A 14 19.14 27.71 26.05
C ARG A 14 20.14 27.20 25.02
N GLU A 15 20.64 25.99 25.23
CA GLU A 15 21.35 25.29 24.16
C GLU A 15 20.35 25.01 23.04
N ASP A 16 20.67 25.42 21.82
CA ASP A 16 19.84 25.14 20.66
C ASP A 16 20.08 23.69 20.22
N TRP A 17 19.29 22.78 20.80
CA TRP A 17 19.30 21.36 20.47
C TRP A 17 18.82 21.06 19.03
N SER A 18 18.48 22.07 18.22
CA SER A 18 18.11 21.89 16.80
C SER A 18 19.24 21.25 15.98
N LEU A 19 20.50 21.60 16.26
CA LEU A 19 21.69 21.06 15.57
C LEU A 19 21.88 19.55 15.81
N HIS A 20 21.53 19.05 17.00
CA HIS A 20 21.62 17.62 17.33
C HIS A 20 20.51 16.78 16.69
N ARG A 21 19.42 17.41 16.22
CA ARG A 21 18.32 16.73 15.51
C ARG A 21 18.50 16.70 14.01
N LYS A 22 19.55 17.34 13.46
CA LYS A 22 19.76 17.45 12.01
C LYS A 22 19.86 16.08 11.33
N GLY A 23 20.62 15.13 11.92
CA GLY A 23 20.71 13.77 11.39
C GLY A 23 19.36 13.05 11.35
N TYR A 24 18.56 13.18 12.41
CA TYR A 24 17.21 12.61 12.46
C TYR A 24 16.26 13.27 11.45
N GLN A 25 16.33 14.60 11.30
CA GLN A 25 15.53 15.34 10.33
C GLN A 25 15.92 15.00 8.88
N ASP A 26 17.20 14.85 8.59
CA ASP A 26 17.69 14.46 7.26
C ASP A 26 17.31 13.01 6.94
N GLN A 27 17.36 12.11 7.94
CA GLN A 27 16.85 10.74 7.81
C GLN A 27 15.34 10.72 7.53
N GLN A 28 14.54 11.52 8.26
CA GLN A 28 13.10 11.66 8.02
C GLN A 28 12.81 12.20 6.61
N ARG A 29 13.55 13.22 6.17
CA ARG A 29 13.41 13.78 4.82
C ARG A 29 13.78 12.77 3.75
N HIS A 30 14.85 12.00 3.97
CA HIS A 30 15.24 10.92 3.08
C HIS A 30 14.13 9.87 2.99
N GLN A 31 13.62 9.38 4.13
CA GLN A 31 12.50 8.44 4.17
C GLN A 31 11.26 8.99 3.45
N GLN A 32 10.92 10.27 3.63
CA GLN A 32 9.81 10.91 2.91
C GLN A 32 10.03 10.90 1.40
N LYS A 33 11.23 11.26 0.92
CA LYS A 33 11.56 11.21 -0.52
C LYS A 33 11.49 9.79 -1.07
N VAL A 34 11.99 8.80 -0.32
CA VAL A 34 11.88 7.38 -0.70
C VAL A 34 10.40 7.00 -0.84
N LYS A 35 9.56 7.34 0.14
CA LYS A 35 8.11 7.11 0.07
C LYS A 35 7.46 7.80 -1.12
N ASP A 36 7.83 9.03 -1.42
CA ASP A 36 7.28 9.79 -2.56
C ASP A 36 7.66 9.15 -3.91
N VAL A 37 8.91 8.68 -4.04
CA VAL A 37 9.39 7.96 -5.23
C VAL A 37 8.67 6.62 -5.38
N ILE A 38 8.50 5.87 -4.28
CA ILE A 38 7.73 4.64 -4.28
C ILE A 38 6.30 4.93 -4.72
N LYS A 39 5.63 5.95 -4.15
CA LYS A 39 4.27 6.34 -4.55
C LYS A 39 4.13 6.69 -6.02
N GLN A 40 5.13 7.35 -6.60
CA GLN A 40 5.14 7.68 -8.03
C GLN A 40 5.29 6.43 -8.91
N ASN A 41 6.06 5.43 -8.46
CA ASN A 41 6.31 4.18 -9.19
C ASN A 41 5.37 3.03 -8.78
N LEU A 42 4.45 3.23 -7.84
CA LEU A 42 3.50 2.20 -7.38
C LEU A 42 2.73 1.54 -8.53
N PRO A 43 2.20 2.29 -9.54
CA PRO A 43 1.48 1.66 -10.66
C PRO A 43 2.32 0.63 -11.41
N ASP A 44 3.60 0.93 -11.62
CA ASP A 44 4.51 0.04 -12.34
C ASP A 44 4.90 -1.16 -11.48
N LEU A 45 5.25 -0.94 -10.20
CA LEU A 45 5.65 -1.97 -9.26
C LEU A 45 4.55 -3.01 -9.03
N ILE A 46 3.30 -2.58 -8.85
CA ILE A 46 2.12 -3.45 -8.66
C ILE A 46 1.90 -4.38 -9.87
N THR A 47 2.42 -3.99 -11.03
CA THR A 47 2.28 -4.70 -12.31
C THR A 47 3.56 -5.39 -12.76
N GLU A 48 4.48 -5.64 -11.83
CA GLU A 48 5.59 -6.55 -12.06
C GLU A 48 5.16 -8.01 -11.84
N GLU A 49 5.42 -8.87 -12.83
CA GLU A 49 4.98 -10.28 -12.80
C GLU A 49 5.67 -11.07 -11.68
N ASN A 50 6.87 -10.64 -11.28
CA ASN A 50 7.63 -11.24 -10.19
C ASN A 50 6.85 -11.23 -8.87
N ILE A 51 6.03 -10.20 -8.62
CA ILE A 51 5.30 -10.10 -7.35
C ILE A 51 4.15 -11.10 -7.27
N ILE A 52 3.47 -11.36 -8.38
CA ILE A 52 2.26 -12.19 -8.44
C ILE A 52 2.59 -13.67 -8.30
N MET A 53 3.77 -14.08 -8.80
CA MET A 53 4.21 -15.48 -8.80
C MET A 53 5.00 -15.88 -7.55
N SER A 54 5.12 -15.00 -6.55
CA SER A 54 6.04 -15.17 -5.43
C SER A 54 5.35 -15.25 -4.06
N ASP A 55 5.90 -16.08 -3.18
CA ASP A 55 5.40 -16.38 -1.82
C ASP A 55 5.57 -15.23 -0.79
N GLY A 56 5.55 -13.96 -1.23
CA GLY A 56 5.53 -12.79 -0.34
C GLY A 56 6.84 -12.40 0.34
N GLN A 57 7.93 -13.16 0.16
CA GLN A 57 9.24 -12.88 0.77
C GLN A 57 10.24 -12.13 -0.13
N GLN A 58 9.81 -11.62 -1.28
CA GLN A 58 10.72 -10.94 -2.19
C GLN A 58 10.97 -9.48 -1.79
N ILE A 59 12.22 -9.08 -1.92
CA ILE A 59 12.71 -7.71 -1.74
C ILE A 59 12.75 -7.07 -3.12
N ILE A 60 12.06 -5.96 -3.30
CA ILE A 60 11.96 -5.24 -4.57
C ILE A 60 12.96 -4.09 -4.57
N LYS A 61 13.69 -3.95 -5.67
CA LYS A 61 14.70 -2.91 -5.83
C LYS A 61 14.10 -1.72 -6.58
N VAL A 62 13.85 -0.64 -5.87
CA VAL A 62 13.33 0.60 -6.46
C VAL A 62 14.51 1.51 -6.82
N PRO A 63 14.67 1.91 -8.09
CA PRO A 63 15.71 2.83 -8.50
C PRO A 63 15.40 4.24 -7.96
N ILE A 64 16.31 4.78 -7.17
CA ILE A 64 16.22 6.16 -6.66
C ILE A 64 17.26 7.01 -7.37
N ARG A 65 16.83 8.17 -7.86
CA ARG A 65 17.74 9.20 -8.38
C ARG A 65 18.54 9.77 -7.22
N SER A 66 19.80 9.37 -7.12
CA SER A 66 20.74 10.02 -6.21
C SER A 66 21.18 11.37 -6.81
N LEU A 67 21.41 12.35 -5.94
CA LEU A 67 22.17 13.53 -6.29
C LEU A 67 23.59 13.29 -5.81
N ASP A 68 24.53 13.17 -6.73
CA ASP A 68 25.93 13.06 -6.34
C ASP A 68 26.40 14.35 -5.69
N GLU A 69 27.00 14.21 -4.51
CA GLU A 69 27.65 15.34 -3.87
C GLU A 69 28.86 15.76 -4.70
N TYR A 70 28.98 17.07 -4.97
CA TYR A 70 30.14 17.59 -5.65
C TYR A 70 31.40 17.32 -4.85
N ARG A 71 32.30 16.51 -5.40
CA ARG A 71 33.63 16.30 -4.84
C ARG A 71 34.58 17.38 -5.37
N PHE A 72 35.16 18.14 -4.47
CA PHE A 72 36.29 19.00 -4.82
C PHE A 72 37.50 18.12 -5.14
N ILE A 73 37.95 18.16 -6.40
CA ILE A 73 39.20 17.54 -6.84
C ILE A 73 40.24 18.65 -6.95
N TYR A 74 41.43 18.42 -6.38
CA TYR A 74 42.55 19.35 -6.55
C TYR A 74 42.96 19.39 -8.03
N ASN A 75 43.02 20.59 -8.60
CA ASN A 75 43.51 20.79 -9.95
C ASN A 75 45.05 20.73 -9.97
N TYR A 76 45.61 19.58 -10.31
CA TYR A 76 47.05 19.36 -10.40
C TYR A 76 47.73 20.12 -11.57
N GLN A 77 46.97 20.62 -12.55
CA GLN A 77 47.52 21.35 -13.70
C GLN A 77 47.99 22.78 -13.35
N LYS A 78 47.55 23.33 -12.22
CA LYS A 78 47.95 24.68 -11.76
C LYS A 78 49.12 24.68 -10.78
N GLN A 79 49.74 23.53 -10.50
CA GLN A 79 50.95 23.53 -9.66
C GLN A 79 52.12 24.17 -10.44
N LYS A 80 52.83 25.10 -9.79
CA LYS A 80 54.12 25.60 -10.30
C LYS A 80 55.11 24.45 -10.20
N HIS A 81 55.41 23.84 -11.34
CA HIS A 81 56.45 22.82 -11.42
C HIS A 81 57.82 23.52 -11.39
N VAL A 82 58.72 23.03 -10.55
CA VAL A 82 60.14 23.42 -10.58
C VAL A 82 60.89 22.34 -11.36
N GLY A 83 61.55 22.73 -12.45
CA GLY A 83 62.39 21.85 -13.26
C GLY A 83 63.86 22.22 -13.10
N GLN A 84 64.74 21.22 -13.05
CA GLN A 84 66.19 21.42 -13.03
C GLN A 84 66.73 21.11 -14.44
N GLY A 85 67.41 22.08 -15.07
CA GLY A 85 68.06 21.91 -16.37
C GLY A 85 69.58 21.78 -16.25
N ASP A 86 70.22 21.28 -17.30
CA ASP A 86 71.68 21.01 -17.33
C ASP A 86 72.57 22.26 -17.54
N GLY A 87 72.03 23.47 -17.38
CA GLY A 87 72.80 24.72 -17.31
C GLY A 87 72.79 25.63 -18.54
N ASP A 88 72.28 25.17 -19.69
CA ASP A 88 72.23 25.94 -20.96
C ASP A 88 70.81 26.37 -21.40
N SER A 89 69.82 26.29 -20.51
CA SER A 89 68.40 26.56 -20.86
C SER A 89 68.07 28.06 -20.93
N GLN A 90 67.29 28.48 -21.93
CA GLN A 90 66.79 29.85 -22.07
C GLN A 90 65.32 29.99 -21.63
N VAL A 91 64.90 31.23 -21.34
CA VAL A 91 63.51 31.55 -20.97
C VAL A 91 62.58 31.24 -22.15
N GLY A 92 61.83 30.15 -22.05
CA GLY A 92 60.90 29.68 -23.09
C GLY A 92 61.05 28.21 -23.46
N ASP A 93 62.11 27.54 -23.01
CA ASP A 93 62.35 26.13 -23.30
C ASP A 93 61.39 25.19 -22.54
N VAL A 94 60.86 24.20 -23.25
CA VAL A 94 59.95 23.19 -22.70
C VAL A 94 60.77 22.06 -22.06
N ILE A 95 60.83 22.04 -20.73
CA ILE A 95 61.67 21.10 -19.94
C ILE A 95 61.01 19.70 -19.78
N GLY A 96 59.76 19.53 -20.22
CA GLY A 96 59.10 18.22 -20.28
C GLY A 96 57.66 18.33 -20.81
N ARG A 97 57.21 17.32 -21.55
CA ARG A 97 55.79 17.12 -21.90
C ARG A 97 55.27 15.92 -21.11
N ASP A 98 54.12 16.07 -20.47
CA ASP A 98 53.41 14.97 -19.83
C ASP A 98 53.18 13.85 -20.86
N PRO A 99 53.43 12.56 -20.54
CA PRO A 99 53.06 11.46 -21.42
C PRO A 99 51.54 11.42 -21.52
N ALA A 100 51.00 11.98 -22.60
CA ALA A 100 49.57 11.94 -22.89
C ALA A 100 49.11 10.48 -22.97
N SER A 101 48.11 10.18 -22.15
CA SER A 101 47.41 8.91 -22.04
C SER A 101 47.07 8.31 -23.41
N GLN A 102 47.25 7.00 -23.51
CA GLN A 102 46.95 6.15 -24.66
C GLN A 102 45.57 6.45 -25.28
N LYS A 103 45.54 6.50 -26.61
CA LYS A 103 44.32 6.59 -27.44
C LYS A 103 43.34 5.45 -27.11
N PRO A 104 42.05 5.72 -26.84
CA PRO A 104 41.02 4.68 -26.84
C PRO A 104 40.64 4.30 -28.29
N GLY A 105 40.54 3.00 -28.53
CA GLY A 105 40.14 2.41 -29.80
C GLY A 105 38.69 2.70 -30.20
N LYS A 106 38.42 2.60 -31.50
CA LYS A 106 37.09 2.70 -32.12
C LYS A 106 36.16 1.62 -31.58
N GLY A 107 35.19 2.02 -30.77
CA GLY A 107 33.92 1.33 -30.51
C GLY A 107 32.77 2.30 -30.79
N GLU A 108 31.59 1.76 -31.10
CA GLU A 108 30.37 2.52 -31.42
C GLU A 108 30.06 3.60 -30.38
N LYS A 109 29.56 4.75 -30.86
CA LYS A 109 29.35 5.97 -30.05
C LYS A 109 28.47 5.71 -28.83
N ALA A 110 29.10 5.53 -27.67
CA ALA A 110 28.46 5.76 -26.38
C ALA A 110 28.13 7.26 -26.26
N GLY A 111 26.94 7.58 -25.72
CA GLY A 111 26.53 8.96 -25.52
C GLY A 111 27.49 9.72 -24.59
N ASP A 112 27.74 10.99 -24.90
CA ASP A 112 28.70 11.87 -24.20
C ASP A 112 28.14 12.47 -22.89
N GLN A 113 27.00 11.97 -22.42
CA GLN A 113 26.39 12.39 -21.16
C GLN A 113 26.78 11.38 -20.07
N PRO A 114 27.31 11.84 -18.92
CA PRO A 114 27.52 10.97 -17.78
C PRO A 114 26.20 10.29 -17.43
N GLY A 115 26.21 8.95 -17.34
CA GLY A 115 25.09 8.21 -16.79
C GLY A 115 24.80 8.69 -15.37
N HIS A 116 23.53 8.78 -15.01
CA HIS A 116 23.16 9.08 -13.62
C HIS A 116 23.35 7.82 -12.79
N ASP A 117 24.05 7.92 -11.66
CA ASP A 117 24.16 6.83 -10.70
C ASP A 117 22.79 6.61 -10.04
N ILE A 118 22.19 5.46 -10.36
CA ILE A 118 20.91 5.03 -9.80
C ILE A 118 21.22 4.24 -8.54
N MET A 119 20.78 4.73 -7.38
CA MET A 119 20.89 3.98 -6.14
C MET A 119 19.65 3.11 -5.98
N GLU A 120 19.82 1.79 -5.97
CA GLU A 120 18.73 0.86 -5.72
C GLU A 120 18.42 0.83 -4.22
N THR A 121 17.16 1.07 -3.85
CA THR A 121 16.69 0.86 -2.47
C THR A 121 15.83 -0.40 -2.41
N GLU A 122 16.08 -1.22 -1.41
CA GLU A 122 15.35 -2.44 -1.12
C GLU A 122 14.05 -2.09 -0.37
N VAL A 123 12.91 -2.43 -0.95
CA VAL A 123 11.57 -2.23 -0.39
C VAL A 123 10.89 -3.58 -0.24
N SER A 124 10.28 -3.82 0.92
CA SER A 124 9.53 -5.05 1.16
C SER A 124 8.13 -4.98 0.54
N ILE A 125 7.55 -6.14 0.21
CA ILE A 125 6.16 -6.20 -0.27
C ILE A 125 5.19 -5.67 0.81
N GLU A 126 5.46 -5.92 2.08
CA GLU A 126 4.64 -5.45 3.20
C GLU A 126 4.56 -3.92 3.25
N GLU A 127 5.67 -3.22 2.99
CA GLU A 127 5.70 -1.75 2.92
C GLU A 127 4.94 -1.20 1.71
N LEU A 128 5.03 -1.87 0.55
CA LEU A 128 4.24 -1.50 -0.63
C LEU A 128 2.74 -1.68 -0.36
N GLU A 129 2.37 -2.78 0.26
CA GLU A 129 1.01 -3.06 0.69
C GLU A 129 0.50 -1.99 1.67
N ASP A 130 1.28 -1.60 2.68
CA ASP A 130 0.87 -0.52 3.60
C ASP A 130 0.56 0.77 2.85
N MET A 131 1.43 1.17 1.93
CA MET A 131 1.23 2.39 1.14
C MET A 131 0.04 2.27 0.19
N LEU A 132 -0.19 1.09 -0.37
CA LEU A 132 -1.31 0.82 -1.28
C LEU A 132 -2.64 0.79 -0.53
N PHE A 133 -2.70 0.13 0.63
CA PHE A 133 -3.92 -0.15 1.37
C PHE A 133 -4.37 1.03 2.24
N GLU A 134 -3.48 1.97 2.59
CA GLU A 134 -3.83 3.20 3.33
C GLU A 134 -4.92 4.02 2.64
N GLU A 135 -5.00 3.97 1.31
CA GLU A 135 -5.97 4.70 0.49
C GLU A 135 -7.25 3.90 0.16
N MET A 136 -7.35 2.63 0.57
CA MET A 136 -8.40 1.71 0.12
C MET A 136 -9.35 1.22 1.23
N GLU A 137 -10.63 1.12 0.91
CA GLU A 137 -11.68 0.58 1.79
C GLU A 137 -12.79 -0.07 0.95
N LEU A 138 -13.49 -1.07 1.50
CA LEU A 138 -14.70 -1.61 0.89
C LEU A 138 -15.80 -0.54 0.79
N PRO A 139 -16.28 -0.22 -0.42
CA PRO A 139 -17.32 0.79 -0.58
C PRO A 139 -18.65 0.29 -0.03
N ASN A 140 -19.50 1.21 0.43
CA ASN A 140 -20.86 0.91 0.91
C ASN A 140 -20.92 -0.23 1.94
N LEU A 141 -19.90 -0.35 2.80
CA LEU A 141 -19.88 -1.37 3.85
C LEU A 141 -20.97 -1.07 4.88
N GLN A 142 -21.95 -1.97 5.00
CA GLN A 142 -23.06 -1.82 5.94
C GLN A 142 -22.78 -2.61 7.21
N GLN A 143 -23.22 -2.06 8.34
CA GLN A 143 -23.33 -2.84 9.58
C GLN A 143 -24.52 -3.80 9.43
N LYS A 144 -24.22 -5.09 9.30
CA LYS A 144 -25.22 -6.17 9.25
C LYS A 144 -25.52 -6.67 10.67
N ASP A 145 -26.62 -7.40 10.82
CA ASP A 145 -27.14 -7.78 12.14
C ASP A 145 -26.12 -8.52 13.01
N LYS A 146 -26.13 -8.16 14.29
CA LYS A 146 -25.08 -8.39 15.30
C LYS A 146 -25.01 -9.82 15.83
N ASP A 147 -25.99 -10.66 15.47
CA ASP A 147 -26.30 -11.88 16.21
C ASP A 147 -25.33 -13.05 15.96
N GLN A 148 -24.30 -12.88 15.12
CA GLN A 148 -23.42 -14.01 14.80
C GLN A 148 -21.94 -13.80 15.10
N ILE A 149 -21.46 -12.58 15.35
CA ILE A 149 -20.01 -12.34 15.25
C ILE A 149 -19.48 -11.37 16.29
N GLU A 150 -18.89 -11.95 17.31
CA GLU A 150 -17.99 -11.30 18.25
C GLU A 150 -16.56 -11.44 17.71
N VAL A 151 -15.86 -10.31 17.59
CA VAL A 151 -14.40 -10.26 17.45
C VAL A 151 -13.88 -9.69 18.76
N GLU A 152 -12.99 -10.43 19.41
CA GLU A 152 -12.35 -10.03 20.66
C GLU A 152 -11.25 -9.01 20.35
N SER A 153 -11.55 -7.72 20.53
CA SER A 153 -10.52 -6.68 20.44
C SER A 153 -10.04 -6.31 21.85
N ILE A 154 -8.71 -6.25 22.01
CA ILE A 154 -8.07 -5.87 23.26
C ILE A 154 -7.90 -4.35 23.25
N VAL A 155 -8.70 -3.64 24.05
CA VAL A 155 -8.60 -2.18 24.17
C VAL A 155 -8.06 -1.80 25.55
N PHE A 156 -6.93 -1.09 25.59
CA PHE A 156 -6.30 -0.59 26.82
C PHE A 156 -6.95 0.72 27.31
N ASN A 157 -8.22 0.66 27.71
CA ASN A 157 -8.95 1.84 28.17
C ASN A 157 -9.24 1.88 29.67
N ASP A 158 -9.11 0.75 30.39
CA ASP A 158 -9.44 0.69 31.81
C ASP A 158 -8.20 0.91 32.69
N ILE A 159 -8.43 1.51 33.85
CA ILE A 159 -7.39 1.88 34.80
C ILE A 159 -7.78 1.39 36.19
N ARG A 160 -7.01 0.42 36.67
CA ARG A 160 -7.23 -0.19 37.97
C ARG A 160 -6.17 0.21 38.97
N LYS A 161 -6.52 0.17 40.25
CA LYS A 161 -5.58 0.41 41.36
C LYS A 161 -4.60 -0.75 41.58
N LYS A 162 -4.91 -1.93 41.03
CA LYS A 162 -4.11 -3.14 41.12
C LYS A 162 -4.01 -3.77 39.72
N GLY A 163 -2.82 -4.25 39.36
CA GLY A 163 -2.54 -4.86 38.07
C GLY A 163 -1.10 -5.33 37.96
N MET A 164 -0.71 -5.80 36.78
CA MET A 164 0.66 -6.25 36.52
C MET A 164 1.63 -5.08 36.56
N GLN A 165 2.77 -5.24 37.25
CA GLN A 165 3.80 -4.19 37.41
C GLN A 165 4.30 -3.60 36.08
N ALA A 166 4.30 -4.39 35.00
CA ALA A 166 4.68 -3.94 33.67
C ALA A 166 3.75 -2.85 33.09
N ASN A 167 2.47 -2.83 33.49
CA ASN A 167 1.45 -1.95 32.91
C ASN A 167 1.16 -0.70 33.76
N ILE A 168 2.08 -0.27 34.62
CA ILE A 168 1.90 0.94 35.43
C ILE A 168 1.82 2.19 34.55
N ASP A 169 0.74 2.95 34.68
CA ASP A 169 0.64 4.31 34.16
C ASP A 169 1.40 5.25 35.09
N LYS A 170 2.68 5.49 34.77
CA LYS A 170 3.57 6.36 35.55
C LYS A 170 3.00 7.77 35.70
N LYS A 171 2.40 8.33 34.64
CA LYS A 171 1.88 9.70 34.66
C LYS A 171 0.69 9.83 35.61
N ARG A 172 -0.29 8.92 35.48
CA ARG A 172 -1.48 8.92 36.35
C ARG A 172 -1.14 8.56 37.79
N THR A 173 -0.20 7.65 38.00
CA THR A 173 0.30 7.29 39.34
C THR A 173 0.91 8.50 40.06
N ILE A 174 1.76 9.26 39.36
CA ILE A 174 2.37 10.49 39.91
C ILE A 174 1.30 11.56 40.18
N LEU A 175 0.31 11.69 39.29
CA LEU A 175 -0.78 12.65 39.46
C LEU A 175 -1.62 12.34 40.71
N GLU A 176 -1.92 11.06 40.96
CA GLU A 176 -2.67 10.64 42.14
C GLU A 176 -1.86 10.83 43.42
N ASN A 177 -0.56 10.54 43.40
CA ASN A 177 0.36 10.85 44.50
C ASN A 177 0.35 12.34 44.83
N LEU A 178 0.44 13.20 43.80
CA LEU A 178 0.42 14.65 43.97
C LEU A 178 -0.94 15.14 44.50
N ARG A 179 -2.05 14.57 44.03
CA ARG A 179 -3.41 14.87 44.54
C ARG A 179 -3.56 14.47 46.00
N ARG A 180 -3.06 13.31 46.41
CA ARG A 180 -3.09 12.85 47.81
C ARG A 180 -2.26 13.77 48.70
N ASN A 181 -1.02 14.04 48.32
CA ASN A 181 -0.11 14.90 49.07
C ASN A 181 -0.61 16.35 49.16
N ALA A 182 -1.26 16.87 48.11
CA ALA A 182 -1.90 18.17 48.13
C ALA A 182 -3.09 18.22 49.12
N ARG A 183 -3.90 17.16 49.22
CA ARG A 183 -4.97 17.04 50.23
C ARG A 183 -4.43 16.97 51.65
N GLU A 184 -3.27 16.35 51.84
CA GLU A 184 -2.56 16.26 53.12
C GLU A 184 -1.76 17.54 53.47
N GLY A 185 -1.84 18.58 52.62
CA GLY A 185 -1.22 19.89 52.86
C GLY A 185 0.28 19.99 52.54
N LYS A 186 0.85 18.97 51.90
CA LYS A 186 2.27 18.93 51.47
C LYS A 186 2.36 18.72 49.96
N PRO A 187 2.03 19.73 49.13
CA PRO A 187 2.05 19.57 47.68
C PRO A 187 3.46 19.21 47.19
N GLY A 188 3.58 18.07 46.51
CA GLY A 188 4.86 17.53 46.04
C GLY A 188 4.78 16.05 45.72
N ILE A 189 5.80 15.52 45.03
CA ILE A 189 5.91 14.08 44.73
C ILE A 189 6.74 13.44 45.85
N HIS A 190 6.07 12.85 46.81
CA HIS A 190 6.70 12.23 47.99
C HIS A 190 5.99 10.92 48.29
N HIS A 191 6.78 9.89 48.63
CA HIS A 191 6.33 8.57 49.10
C HIS A 191 5.14 8.00 48.31
N ILE A 192 5.41 7.33 47.19
CA ILE A 192 4.36 6.64 46.40
C ILE A 192 3.77 5.52 47.25
N SER A 193 2.48 5.65 47.59
CA SER A 193 1.72 4.65 48.31
C SER A 193 1.12 3.62 47.33
N PRO A 194 0.85 2.37 47.73
CA PRO A 194 0.11 1.42 46.91
C PRO A 194 -1.22 1.95 46.36
N ASP A 195 -1.88 2.88 47.08
CA ASP A 195 -3.13 3.51 46.65
C ASP A 195 -2.96 4.54 45.52
N ASP A 196 -1.74 5.04 45.32
CA ASP A 196 -1.41 5.98 44.24
C ASP A 196 -1.21 5.23 42.91
N LEU A 197 -0.94 3.92 42.95
CA LEU A 197 -0.65 3.12 41.76
C LEU A 197 -1.87 3.03 40.83
N ARG A 198 -1.63 3.29 39.54
CA ARG A 198 -2.62 3.14 38.47
C ARG A 198 -2.04 2.24 37.40
N TYR A 199 -2.75 1.18 37.07
CA TYR A 199 -2.36 0.17 36.10
C TYR A 199 -3.29 0.27 34.90
N LYS A 200 -2.73 0.29 33.70
CA LYS A 200 -3.50 0.12 32.47
C LYS A 200 -3.92 -1.34 32.37
N THR A 201 -5.21 -1.57 32.34
CA THR A 201 -5.78 -2.89 32.06
C THR A 201 -6.42 -2.86 30.68
N TRP A 202 -6.42 -4.02 30.05
CA TRP A 202 -7.21 -4.22 28.85
C TRP A 202 -8.58 -4.74 29.26
N GLU A 203 -9.60 -4.32 28.52
CA GLU A 203 -10.88 -5.00 28.49
C GLU A 203 -11.04 -5.61 27.11
N GLU A 204 -11.54 -6.84 27.10
CA GLU A 204 -12.01 -7.48 25.88
C GLU A 204 -13.34 -6.83 25.52
N LYS A 205 -13.34 -6.06 24.44
CA LYS A 205 -14.57 -5.46 23.91
C LYS A 205 -14.91 -6.16 22.60
N THR A 206 -16.10 -6.75 22.56
CA THR A 206 -16.71 -7.29 21.35
C THR A 206 -17.07 -6.13 20.44
N ILE A 207 -16.27 -5.91 19.39
CA ILE A 207 -16.63 -4.96 18.34
C ILE A 207 -17.41 -5.75 17.29
N PRO A 208 -18.66 -5.36 16.96
CA PRO A 208 -19.37 -6.00 15.87
C PRO A 208 -18.64 -5.70 14.56
N GLN A 209 -18.11 -6.73 13.92
CA GLN A 209 -17.56 -6.61 12.57
C GLN A 209 -18.56 -7.12 11.56
N SER A 210 -18.71 -6.37 10.46
CA SER A 210 -19.54 -6.77 9.34
C SER A 210 -18.82 -7.84 8.52
N ASN A 211 -19.50 -8.95 8.24
CA ASN A 211 -19.01 -9.90 7.27
C ASN A 211 -19.00 -9.29 5.86
N ALA A 212 -17.96 -9.63 5.11
CA ALA A 212 -17.91 -9.38 3.69
C ALA A 212 -17.57 -10.69 2.96
N VAL A 213 -18.27 -10.92 1.85
CA VAL A 213 -17.93 -11.95 0.89
C VAL A 213 -17.64 -11.32 -0.46
N ILE A 214 -16.54 -11.76 -1.05
CA ILE A 214 -16.05 -11.27 -2.34
C ILE A 214 -16.18 -12.40 -3.33
N ILE A 215 -16.89 -12.17 -4.42
CA ILE A 215 -17.09 -13.16 -5.48
C ILE A 215 -16.24 -12.72 -6.67
N ALA A 216 -15.05 -13.30 -6.77
CA ALA A 216 -14.09 -13.03 -7.83
C ALA A 216 -14.42 -13.89 -9.05
N MET A 217 -14.88 -13.27 -10.14
CA MET A 217 -15.21 -13.91 -11.40
C MET A 217 -14.18 -13.52 -12.46
N MET A 218 -13.52 -14.52 -13.05
CA MET A 218 -12.56 -14.30 -14.13
C MET A 218 -12.95 -15.13 -15.34
N ASP A 219 -12.95 -14.48 -16.50
CA ASP A 219 -13.05 -15.16 -17.78
C ASP A 219 -11.76 -15.95 -18.07
N THR A 220 -11.91 -17.17 -18.57
CA THR A 220 -10.81 -18.08 -18.94
C THR A 220 -10.93 -18.56 -20.39
N SER A 221 -11.76 -17.86 -21.16
CA SER A 221 -11.96 -18.06 -22.59
C SER A 221 -10.68 -17.88 -23.40
N GLY A 222 -10.74 -18.33 -24.66
CA GLY A 222 -9.62 -18.20 -25.59
C GLY A 222 -9.36 -16.76 -26.07
N SER A 223 -10.27 -15.82 -25.86
CA SER A 223 -10.10 -14.43 -26.28
C SER A 223 -9.21 -13.64 -25.29
N MET A 224 -9.13 -14.09 -24.03
CA MET A 224 -8.21 -13.57 -23.03
C MET A 224 -6.77 -14.04 -23.28
N GLY A 225 -5.97 -13.16 -23.86
CA GLY A 225 -4.54 -13.38 -24.06
C GLY A 225 -3.71 -13.26 -22.77
N SER A 226 -2.39 -13.33 -22.93
CA SER A 226 -1.46 -13.24 -21.81
C SER A 226 -1.57 -11.90 -21.06
N PHE A 227 -1.80 -10.80 -21.79
CA PHE A 227 -1.90 -9.46 -21.19
C PHE A 227 -3.18 -9.28 -20.38
N GLU A 228 -4.32 -9.73 -20.92
CA GLU A 228 -5.63 -9.62 -20.27
C GLU A 228 -5.65 -10.43 -18.97
N LYS A 229 -5.12 -11.65 -19.02
CA LYS A 229 -4.97 -12.50 -17.83
C LYS A 229 -4.00 -11.93 -16.83
N TYR A 230 -2.89 -11.37 -17.32
CA TYR A 230 -1.92 -10.72 -16.46
C TYR A 230 -2.60 -9.64 -15.63
N CYS A 231 -3.29 -8.69 -16.26
CA CYS A 231 -3.98 -7.59 -15.57
C CYS A 231 -5.06 -8.09 -14.60
N ALA A 232 -5.86 -9.09 -15.01
CA ALA A 232 -6.89 -9.66 -14.16
C ALA A 232 -6.29 -10.37 -12.92
N ARG A 233 -5.24 -11.17 -13.12
CA ARG A 233 -4.54 -11.86 -12.03
C ARG A 233 -3.85 -10.87 -11.09
N SER A 234 -3.19 -9.84 -11.61
CA SER A 234 -2.62 -8.75 -10.80
C SER A 234 -3.69 -8.13 -9.92
N PHE A 235 -4.85 -7.77 -10.49
CA PHE A 235 -5.94 -7.18 -9.75
C PHE A 235 -6.43 -8.09 -8.61
N PHE A 236 -6.77 -9.35 -8.92
CA PHE A 236 -7.29 -10.28 -7.92
C PHE A 236 -6.25 -10.67 -6.85
N PHE A 237 -4.97 -10.72 -7.21
CA PHE A 237 -3.87 -10.95 -6.27
C PHE A 237 -3.80 -9.82 -5.22
N TRP A 238 -3.72 -8.56 -5.68
CA TRP A 238 -3.66 -7.40 -4.79
C TRP A 238 -4.94 -7.21 -3.99
N MET A 239 -6.10 -7.46 -4.60
CA MET A 239 -7.38 -7.45 -3.91
C MET A 239 -7.42 -8.49 -2.79
N THR A 240 -6.98 -9.72 -3.05
CA THR A 240 -6.98 -10.80 -2.05
C THR A 240 -6.09 -10.46 -0.86
N ARG A 241 -4.90 -9.91 -1.12
CA ARG A 241 -3.98 -9.44 -0.06
C ARG A 241 -4.55 -8.26 0.72
N PHE A 242 -5.10 -7.26 0.03
CA PHE A 242 -5.76 -6.11 0.64
C PHE A 242 -6.84 -6.56 1.63
N LEU A 243 -7.74 -7.43 1.18
CA LEU A 243 -8.88 -7.88 1.97
C LEU A 243 -8.43 -8.68 3.19
N ARG A 244 -7.52 -9.64 3.01
CA ARG A 244 -6.99 -10.48 4.12
C ARG A 244 -6.22 -9.66 5.16
N ARG A 245 -5.59 -8.56 4.76
CA ARG A 245 -4.84 -7.68 5.67
C ARG A 245 -5.74 -6.69 6.41
N GLN A 246 -6.72 -6.11 5.72
CA GLN A 246 -7.57 -5.06 6.27
C GLN A 246 -8.78 -5.59 7.05
N TYR A 247 -9.26 -6.80 6.74
CA TYR A 247 -10.47 -7.39 7.31
C TYR A 247 -10.21 -8.79 7.86
N GLU A 248 -10.52 -9.01 9.13
CA GLU A 248 -10.30 -10.31 9.79
C GLU A 248 -11.27 -11.39 9.31
N LYS A 249 -12.51 -11.01 8.98
CA LYS A 249 -13.59 -11.92 8.57
C LYS A 249 -14.08 -11.61 7.15
N VAL A 250 -13.22 -11.91 6.18
CA VAL A 250 -13.55 -11.83 4.75
C VAL A 250 -13.44 -13.20 4.09
N GLU A 251 -14.48 -13.60 3.38
CA GLU A 251 -14.49 -14.82 2.58
C GLU A 251 -14.36 -14.45 1.10
N ILE A 252 -13.54 -15.19 0.36
CA ILE A 252 -13.32 -14.97 -1.07
C ILE A 252 -13.68 -16.25 -1.81
N VAL A 253 -14.61 -16.12 -2.76
CA VAL A 253 -15.05 -17.21 -3.63
C VAL A 253 -14.55 -16.92 -5.04
N PHE A 254 -13.79 -17.86 -5.60
CA PHE A 254 -13.24 -17.76 -6.94
C PHE A 254 -14.10 -18.54 -7.94
N LEU A 255 -14.54 -17.84 -8.98
CA LEU A 255 -15.31 -18.37 -10.10
C LEU A 255 -14.53 -18.19 -11.39
N ALA A 256 -14.21 -19.31 -12.04
CA ALA A 256 -13.68 -19.30 -13.40
C ALA A 256 -14.81 -19.65 -14.36
N HIS A 257 -14.93 -18.94 -15.47
CA HIS A 257 -15.91 -19.25 -16.51
C HIS A 257 -15.32 -19.22 -17.91
N HIS A 258 -15.96 -19.99 -18.79
CA HIS A 258 -15.81 -19.96 -20.24
C HIS A 258 -17.23 -20.02 -20.80
N THR A 259 -17.62 -21.14 -21.41
CA THR A 259 -19.01 -21.53 -21.66
C THR A 259 -19.81 -21.94 -20.41
N GLU A 260 -19.13 -22.34 -19.33
CA GLU A 260 -19.73 -22.79 -18.07
C GLU A 260 -18.90 -22.23 -16.91
N ALA A 261 -19.55 -21.83 -15.83
CA ALA A 261 -18.89 -21.30 -14.65
C ALA A 261 -18.71 -22.39 -13.57
N LYS A 262 -17.53 -22.40 -12.96
CA LYS A 262 -17.17 -23.34 -11.88
C LYS A 262 -16.52 -22.58 -10.74
N GLU A 263 -16.85 -23.00 -9.53
CA GLU A 263 -16.10 -22.60 -8.33
C GLU A 263 -14.77 -23.35 -8.33
N VAL A 264 -13.69 -22.59 -8.12
CA VAL A 264 -12.32 -23.08 -8.18
C VAL A 264 -11.56 -22.64 -6.93
N THR A 265 -10.44 -23.28 -6.67
CA THR A 265 -9.53 -22.82 -5.61
C THR A 265 -8.76 -21.58 -6.06
N GLU A 266 -8.12 -20.88 -5.12
CA GLU A 266 -7.24 -19.74 -5.40
C GLU A 266 -6.10 -20.16 -6.36
N GLU A 267 -5.45 -21.29 -6.10
CA GLU A 267 -4.38 -21.81 -6.96
C GLU A 267 -4.86 -22.09 -8.38
N GLU A 268 -5.99 -22.76 -8.53
CA GLU A 268 -6.58 -23.04 -9.84
C GLU A 268 -6.97 -21.74 -10.56
N PHE A 269 -7.54 -20.77 -9.84
CA PHE A 269 -7.91 -19.48 -10.41
C PHE A 269 -6.70 -18.77 -11.05
N PHE A 270 -5.53 -18.81 -10.43
CA PHE A 270 -4.32 -18.16 -10.95
C PHE A 270 -3.54 -19.00 -11.97
N THR A 271 -3.72 -20.31 -12.03
CA THR A 271 -2.89 -21.21 -12.87
C THR A 271 -3.61 -21.81 -14.08
N ARG A 272 -4.94 -21.83 -14.10
CA ARG A 272 -5.74 -22.54 -15.11
C ARG A 272 -5.52 -22.01 -16.54
N GLY A 273 -5.49 -22.95 -17.48
CA GLY A 273 -5.27 -22.73 -18.91
C GLY A 273 -6.56 -22.58 -19.75
N GLU A 274 -6.34 -22.23 -21.02
CA GLU A 274 -7.34 -21.79 -22.00
C GLU A 274 -8.15 -22.93 -22.62
N SER A 275 -9.47 -22.75 -22.75
CA SER A 275 -10.20 -23.23 -23.92
C SER A 275 -11.67 -22.78 -23.91
N GLY A 276 -12.20 -22.46 -25.09
CA GLY A 276 -13.64 -22.28 -25.31
C GLY A 276 -14.06 -20.84 -25.62
N GLY A 277 -15.35 -20.68 -25.94
CA GLY A 277 -16.00 -19.38 -26.07
C GLY A 277 -16.47 -18.83 -24.73
N THR A 278 -16.95 -17.59 -24.74
CA THR A 278 -17.36 -16.85 -23.55
C THR A 278 -18.88 -16.80 -23.41
N ILE A 279 -19.40 -17.23 -22.26
CA ILE A 279 -20.80 -17.06 -21.86
C ILE A 279 -20.80 -16.50 -20.43
N CYS A 280 -20.80 -15.16 -20.34
CA CYS A 280 -20.72 -14.45 -19.06
C CYS A 280 -21.92 -14.71 -18.14
N SER A 281 -23.11 -14.98 -18.69
CA SER A 281 -24.29 -15.26 -17.86
C SER A 281 -24.12 -16.49 -16.96
N SER A 282 -23.27 -17.45 -17.37
CA SER A 282 -22.97 -18.64 -16.58
C SER A 282 -22.33 -18.27 -15.24
N ALA A 283 -21.41 -17.30 -15.22
CA ALA A 283 -20.75 -16.81 -14.02
C ALA A 283 -21.74 -16.16 -13.06
N TYR A 284 -22.63 -15.30 -13.58
CA TYR A 284 -23.61 -14.60 -12.75
C TYR A 284 -24.67 -15.52 -12.16
N LEU A 285 -25.11 -16.53 -12.91
CA LEU A 285 -25.99 -17.58 -12.38
C LEU A 285 -25.31 -18.33 -11.23
N LYS A 286 -24.04 -18.69 -11.40
CA LYS A 286 -23.29 -19.40 -10.36
C LYS A 286 -23.07 -18.54 -9.12
N ALA A 287 -22.79 -17.25 -9.32
CA ALA A 287 -22.68 -16.28 -8.23
C ALA A 287 -24.00 -16.17 -7.44
N LEU A 288 -25.14 -16.03 -8.12
CA LEU A 288 -26.46 -15.99 -7.48
C LEU A 288 -26.75 -17.29 -6.70
N GLU A 289 -26.44 -18.45 -7.29
CA GLU A 289 -26.61 -19.75 -6.62
C GLU A 289 -25.81 -19.82 -5.31
N ILE A 290 -24.57 -19.32 -5.32
CA ILE A 290 -23.68 -19.30 -4.16
C ILE A 290 -24.17 -18.33 -3.10
N ILE A 291 -24.60 -17.13 -3.50
CA ILE A 291 -25.19 -16.12 -2.61
C ILE A 291 -26.40 -16.72 -1.88
N ASP A 292 -27.34 -17.30 -2.62
CA ASP A 292 -28.58 -17.81 -2.05
C ASP A 292 -28.36 -19.01 -1.12
N LYS A 293 -27.32 -19.82 -1.37
CA LYS A 293 -27.00 -21.01 -0.55
C LYS A 293 -26.17 -20.71 0.68
N ARG A 294 -25.16 -19.84 0.57
CA ARG A 294 -24.13 -19.64 1.62
C ARG A 294 -24.13 -18.25 2.23
N TYR A 295 -24.52 -17.21 1.48
CA TYR A 295 -24.28 -15.83 1.87
C TYR A 295 -25.56 -14.98 1.77
N PRO A 296 -26.49 -15.10 2.73
CA PRO A 296 -27.70 -14.29 2.73
C PRO A 296 -27.36 -12.79 2.85
N PRO A 297 -27.91 -11.91 1.98
CA PRO A 297 -27.63 -10.46 1.98
C PRO A 297 -27.99 -9.70 3.27
N SER A 298 -28.80 -10.32 4.14
CA SER A 298 -29.12 -9.80 5.48
C SER A 298 -27.92 -9.85 6.43
N SER A 299 -27.03 -10.82 6.25
CA SER A 299 -25.93 -11.11 7.18
C SER A 299 -24.55 -10.81 6.59
N TYR A 300 -24.43 -10.81 5.25
CA TYR A 300 -23.17 -10.57 4.54
C TYR A 300 -23.24 -9.31 3.68
N ASN A 301 -22.15 -8.56 3.62
CA ASN A 301 -21.92 -7.58 2.57
C ASN A 301 -21.33 -8.31 1.37
N ILE A 302 -21.94 -8.17 0.20
CA ILE A 302 -21.59 -8.98 -0.97
C ILE A 302 -21.01 -8.09 -2.05
N TYR A 303 -19.88 -8.51 -2.60
CA TYR A 303 -19.10 -7.77 -3.58
C TYR A 303 -18.67 -8.68 -4.73
N PRO A 304 -19.49 -8.81 -5.79
CA PRO A 304 -19.11 -9.52 -7.00
C PRO A 304 -18.21 -8.63 -7.87
N PHE A 305 -17.06 -9.18 -8.29
CA PHE A 305 -16.13 -8.56 -9.22
C PHE A 305 -15.96 -9.46 -10.42
N HIS A 306 -16.18 -8.93 -11.63
CA HIS A 306 -16.02 -9.70 -12.86
C HIS A 306 -15.00 -9.05 -13.77
N PHE A 307 -14.00 -9.83 -14.19
CA PHE A 307 -13.02 -9.43 -15.19
C PHE A 307 -13.17 -10.24 -16.48
N SER A 308 -13.16 -9.53 -17.61
CA SER A 308 -13.22 -10.08 -18.97
C SER A 308 -12.53 -9.13 -19.94
N ASP A 309 -12.28 -9.58 -21.17
CA ASP A 309 -11.77 -8.78 -22.28
C ASP A 309 -12.87 -8.04 -23.06
N GLY A 310 -14.13 -8.21 -22.67
CA GLY A 310 -15.28 -7.53 -23.28
C GLY A 310 -15.93 -8.30 -24.44
N ASP A 311 -15.43 -9.50 -24.75
CA ASP A 311 -16.04 -10.38 -25.75
C ASP A 311 -17.05 -11.34 -25.10
N ASN A 312 -18.24 -11.42 -25.68
CA ASN A 312 -19.30 -12.32 -25.23
C ASN A 312 -20.25 -12.62 -26.38
N LEU A 313 -20.90 -13.78 -26.29
CA LEU A 313 -21.94 -14.15 -27.24
C LEU A 313 -23.07 -13.12 -27.21
N THR A 314 -23.38 -12.51 -28.36
CA THR A 314 -24.38 -11.42 -28.45
C THR A 314 -25.77 -11.82 -27.96
N SER A 315 -26.17 -13.07 -28.15
CA SER A 315 -27.44 -13.61 -27.63
C SER A 315 -27.48 -13.73 -26.10
N ASP A 316 -26.32 -13.72 -25.43
CA ASP A 316 -26.20 -13.84 -23.99
C ASP A 316 -26.22 -12.47 -23.27
N ASN A 317 -25.97 -11.38 -23.99
CA ASN A 317 -25.85 -10.04 -23.41
C ASN A 317 -27.13 -9.57 -22.70
N GLU A 318 -28.31 -9.81 -23.28
CA GLU A 318 -29.58 -9.46 -22.62
C GLU A 318 -29.79 -10.24 -21.31
N ARG A 319 -29.34 -11.49 -21.28
CA ARG A 319 -29.41 -12.33 -20.09
C ARG A 319 -28.44 -11.84 -19.02
N CYS A 320 -27.22 -11.45 -19.42
CA CYS A 320 -26.22 -10.86 -18.52
C CYS A 320 -26.76 -9.63 -17.81
N VAL A 321 -27.36 -8.68 -18.54
CA VAL A 321 -27.91 -7.46 -17.95
C VAL A 321 -28.97 -7.78 -16.88
N LYS A 322 -29.91 -8.68 -17.19
CA LYS A 322 -30.95 -9.11 -16.23
C LYS A 322 -30.36 -9.76 -14.97
N LEU A 323 -29.32 -10.57 -15.13
CA LEU A 323 -28.65 -11.23 -14.01
C LEU A 323 -27.84 -10.26 -13.15
N ILE A 324 -27.16 -9.29 -13.78
CA ILE A 324 -26.47 -8.21 -13.07
C ILE A 324 -27.47 -7.39 -12.26
N GLU A 325 -28.63 -7.04 -12.83
CA GLU A 325 -29.68 -6.32 -12.11
C GLU A 325 -30.18 -7.08 -10.87
N GLU A 326 -30.22 -8.41 -10.93
CA GLU A 326 -30.60 -9.26 -9.81
C GLU A 326 -29.47 -9.37 -8.77
N LEU A 327 -28.22 -9.50 -9.22
CA LEU A 327 -27.04 -9.48 -8.35
C LEU A 327 -26.96 -8.16 -7.57
N ILE A 328 -27.14 -7.02 -8.25
CA ILE A 328 -27.11 -5.68 -7.63
C ILE A 328 -28.14 -5.55 -6.50
N LYS A 329 -29.32 -6.16 -6.61
CA LYS A 329 -30.33 -6.13 -5.53
C LYS A 329 -29.87 -6.86 -4.27
N ARG A 330 -28.96 -7.83 -4.41
CA ARG A 330 -28.46 -8.69 -3.35
C ARG A 330 -27.04 -8.32 -2.90
N SER A 331 -26.39 -7.38 -3.60
CA SER A 331 -25.02 -6.98 -3.35
C SER A 331 -24.91 -5.51 -2.95
N ASN A 332 -23.81 -5.16 -2.29
CA ASN A 332 -23.51 -3.78 -1.92
C ASN A 332 -23.00 -2.99 -3.13
N MET A 333 -22.27 -3.68 -4.01
CA MET A 333 -21.71 -3.18 -5.24
C MET A 333 -21.57 -4.32 -6.24
N PHE A 334 -21.51 -4.02 -7.53
CA PHE A 334 -21.02 -4.92 -8.58
C PHE A 334 -19.90 -4.21 -9.34
N GLY A 335 -18.72 -4.83 -9.41
CA GLY A 335 -17.56 -4.29 -10.12
C GLY A 335 -17.29 -5.04 -11.43
N TYR A 336 -17.18 -4.33 -12.55
CA TYR A 336 -16.80 -4.89 -13.84
C TYR A 336 -15.47 -4.31 -14.35
N GLY A 337 -14.46 -5.15 -14.46
CA GLY A 337 -13.18 -4.82 -15.07
C GLY A 337 -13.12 -5.33 -16.51
N GLU A 338 -12.97 -4.43 -17.47
CA GLU A 338 -12.69 -4.82 -18.86
C GLU A 338 -11.22 -4.60 -19.16
N VAL A 339 -10.51 -5.61 -19.67
CA VAL A 339 -9.14 -5.45 -20.15
C VAL A 339 -9.16 -5.32 -21.67
N ASN A 340 -8.88 -4.13 -22.18
CA ASN A 340 -9.04 -3.79 -23.59
C ASN A 340 -7.87 -2.93 -24.08
N GLN A 341 -6.73 -3.57 -24.33
CA GLN A 341 -5.49 -2.90 -24.77
C GLN A 341 -5.65 -2.19 -26.13
N TYR A 342 -6.43 -2.77 -27.04
CA TYR A 342 -6.54 -2.30 -28.43
C TYR A 342 -7.79 -1.47 -28.71
N ASN A 343 -8.52 -1.06 -27.67
CA ASN A 343 -9.78 -0.32 -27.78
C ASN A 343 -10.77 -0.98 -28.76
N ARG A 344 -10.88 -2.31 -28.68
CA ARG A 344 -11.78 -3.13 -29.48
C ARG A 344 -13.23 -2.80 -29.12
N SER A 345 -14.14 -3.00 -30.07
CA SER A 345 -15.57 -2.87 -29.81
C SER A 345 -16.02 -3.96 -28.83
N SER A 346 -16.28 -3.57 -27.58
CA SER A 346 -16.80 -4.47 -26.55
C SER A 346 -18.32 -4.59 -26.66
N THR A 347 -18.79 -5.83 -26.87
CA THR A 347 -20.22 -6.13 -26.95
C THR A 347 -20.85 -6.03 -25.56
N LEU A 348 -20.11 -6.45 -24.52
CA LEU A 348 -20.51 -6.36 -23.12
C LEU A 348 -20.64 -4.91 -22.65
N MET A 349 -19.62 -4.07 -22.88
CA MET A 349 -19.65 -2.69 -22.43
C MET A 349 -20.79 -1.89 -23.08
N SER A 350 -21.09 -2.19 -24.35
CA SER A 350 -22.22 -1.59 -25.05
C SER A 350 -23.56 -1.95 -24.40
N ALA A 351 -23.69 -3.17 -23.87
CA ALA A 351 -24.86 -3.58 -23.10
C ALA A 351 -24.88 -2.98 -21.70
N TYR A 352 -23.74 -2.95 -21.00
CA TYR A 352 -23.63 -2.54 -19.59
C TYR A 352 -23.76 -1.05 -19.39
N LYS A 353 -23.40 -0.22 -20.38
CA LYS A 353 -23.61 1.24 -20.35
C LYS A 353 -25.06 1.65 -20.11
N ASN A 354 -26.02 0.78 -20.40
CA ASN A 354 -27.44 1.06 -20.17
C ASN A 354 -27.85 0.85 -18.70
N ILE A 355 -27.01 0.21 -17.88
CA ILE A 355 -27.27 -0.03 -16.46
C ILE A 355 -27.01 1.27 -15.68
N LYS A 356 -28.07 2.01 -15.39
CA LYS A 356 -28.02 3.27 -14.62
C LYS A 356 -28.27 3.01 -13.14
N LYS A 357 -27.34 2.35 -12.46
CA LYS A 357 -27.40 2.13 -11.00
C LYS A 357 -26.08 2.52 -10.35
N ASP A 358 -26.16 3.23 -9.22
CA ASP A 358 -24.97 3.72 -8.49
C ASP A 358 -24.10 2.59 -7.93
N GLN A 359 -24.69 1.42 -7.73
CA GLN A 359 -23.99 0.22 -7.24
C GLN A 359 -23.19 -0.50 -8.35
N PHE A 360 -23.41 -0.17 -9.62
CA PHE A 360 -22.67 -0.73 -10.74
C PHE A 360 -21.46 0.16 -11.03
N MET A 361 -20.27 -0.37 -10.78
CA MET A 361 -19.01 0.30 -11.11
C MET A 361 -18.29 -0.48 -12.20
N TYR A 362 -17.66 0.23 -13.13
CA TYR A 362 -16.83 -0.40 -14.14
C TYR A 362 -15.54 0.38 -14.37
N TYR A 363 -14.50 -0.31 -14.80
CA TYR A 363 -13.23 0.28 -15.19
C TYR A 363 -12.67 -0.46 -16.41
N VAL A 364 -12.08 0.28 -17.35
CA VAL A 364 -11.45 -0.29 -18.56
C VAL A 364 -9.95 -0.12 -18.45
N ILE A 365 -9.22 -1.23 -18.46
CA ILE A 365 -7.76 -1.30 -18.36
C ILE A 365 -7.18 -1.43 -19.77
N LYS A 366 -6.39 -0.45 -20.18
CA LYS A 366 -5.69 -0.37 -21.48
C LYS A 366 -4.21 -0.66 -21.35
N GLU A 367 -3.62 -0.32 -20.21
CA GLU A 367 -2.20 -0.49 -19.92
C GLU A 367 -1.99 -1.12 -18.53
N LYS A 368 -0.81 -1.69 -18.30
CA LYS A 368 -0.51 -2.42 -17.04
C LYS A 368 -0.74 -1.52 -15.81
N GLY A 369 -0.18 -0.31 -15.80
CA GLY A 369 -0.28 0.63 -14.68
C GLY A 369 -1.71 1.04 -14.29
N GLU A 370 -2.69 0.88 -15.19
CA GLU A 370 -4.09 1.16 -14.90
C GLU A 370 -4.73 0.14 -13.95
N VAL A 371 -4.11 -1.02 -13.68
CA VAL A 371 -4.56 -1.97 -12.63
C VAL A 371 -4.60 -1.28 -11.27
N TYR A 372 -3.62 -0.44 -10.95
CA TYR A 372 -3.61 0.35 -9.72
C TYR A 372 -4.79 1.33 -9.66
N GLN A 373 -5.10 1.99 -10.78
CA GLN A 373 -6.25 2.89 -10.86
C GLN A 373 -7.59 2.15 -10.77
N ALA A 374 -7.67 0.93 -11.31
CA ALA A 374 -8.83 0.06 -11.16
C ALA A 374 -9.06 -0.30 -9.69
N LEU A 375 -8.01 -0.71 -8.96
CA LEU A 375 -8.08 -0.97 -7.50
C LEU A 375 -8.57 0.27 -6.75
N ARG A 376 -7.98 1.44 -7.00
CA ARG A 376 -8.41 2.70 -6.36
C ARG A 376 -9.83 3.10 -6.72
N THR A 377 -10.30 2.78 -7.92
CA THR A 377 -11.67 3.09 -8.35
C THR A 377 -12.67 2.22 -7.61
N PHE A 378 -12.41 0.91 -7.53
CA PHE A 378 -13.32 -0.04 -6.88
C PHE A 378 -13.29 0.00 -5.35
N PHE A 379 -12.13 0.32 -4.75
CA PHE A 379 -11.95 0.37 -3.30
C PHE A 379 -11.70 1.79 -2.80
N ARG A 380 -12.25 2.80 -3.48
CA ARG A 380 -12.06 4.19 -3.09
C ARG A 380 -12.64 4.43 -1.69
N LYS A 381 -11.82 4.98 -0.79
CA LYS A 381 -12.31 5.48 0.49
C LYS A 381 -13.34 6.59 0.27
N GLN A 382 -14.56 6.38 0.76
CA GLN A 382 -15.58 7.42 0.71
C GLN A 382 -15.32 8.44 1.82
N GLU A 383 -15.04 9.69 1.44
CA GLU A 383 -15.02 10.81 2.38
C GLU A 383 -16.45 11.09 2.84
N GLY A 384 -16.84 10.52 3.98
CA GLY A 384 -18.02 10.95 4.73
C GLY A 384 -19.24 10.03 4.66
N GLY A 385 -19.23 8.98 5.47
CA GLY A 385 -20.45 8.56 6.16
C GLY A 385 -20.60 9.43 7.41
N SER A 386 -21.24 10.59 7.28
CA SER A 386 -21.79 11.31 8.42
C SER A 386 -22.68 10.36 9.20
N VAL A 387 -22.26 10.02 10.42
CA VAL A 387 -23.07 9.34 11.42
C VAL A 387 -24.34 10.18 11.61
N GLY A 388 -25.45 9.70 11.08
CA GLY A 388 -26.80 10.20 11.33
C GLY A 388 -27.46 9.39 12.43
#